data_AF-A0A1G2P2E0-F1
#
_entry.id   AF-A0A1G2P2E0-F1
#
_cell.length_a   1.000
_cell.length_b   1.000
_cell.length_c   1.000
_cell.angle_alpha   90.00
_cell.angle_beta   90.00
_cell.angle_gamma   90.00
#
_symmetry.space_group_name_H-M   'P 1'
#
loop_
_entity.id
_entity.type
_entity.pdbx_description
1 polymer ?
#
loop_
_entity_poly.entity_id
_entity_poly.type
_entity_poly.pdbx_seq_one_letter_code
_entity_poly.pdbx_strand_id
1 'polypeptide(L)'
;MNLKEYQKLCRTTAKKYEDKEKELANYGLGVVGEAGDIAGCVKKTLFHKNDQVSGIRENIGDVMWYLAMICNYFEWNLEDVLGENIQKLKARYPKGFTEKDAGRKGTRVDWNET
;
A
#
# COMPACT_ATOMS: atom_id res chain seq x y z
N MET A 1 5.04 18.27 4.77
CA MET A 1 3.82 17.62 4.28
C MET A 1 3.45 16.50 5.25
N ASN A 2 2.24 16.51 5.80
CA ASN A 2 1.67 15.38 6.56
C ASN A 2 0.82 14.46 5.65
N LEU A 3 0.30 13.35 6.18
CA LEU A 3 -0.47 12.37 5.40
C LEU A 3 -1.78 12.95 4.82
N LYS A 4 -2.44 13.83 5.58
CA LYS A 4 -3.65 14.51 5.12
C LYS A 4 -3.37 15.48 3.96
N GLU A 5 -2.29 16.24 4.05
CA GLU A 5 -1.81 17.12 2.98
C GLU A 5 -1.40 16.30 1.75
N TYR A 6 -0.69 15.20 1.95
CA TYR A 6 -0.30 14.28 0.86
C TYR A 6 -1.53 13.72 0.13
N GLN A 7 -2.48 13.13 0.86
CA GLN A 7 -3.71 12.58 0.27
C GLN A 7 -4.49 13.64 -0.52
N LYS A 8 -4.58 14.87 0.01
CA LYS A 8 -5.22 15.99 -0.69
C LYS A 8 -4.48 16.36 -1.97
N LEU A 9 -3.14 16.40 -1.95
CA LEU A 9 -2.33 16.70 -3.13
C LEU A 9 -2.46 15.61 -4.20
N CYS A 10 -2.46 14.32 -3.83
CA CYS A 10 -2.72 13.21 -4.77
C CYS A 10 -4.03 13.41 -5.53
N ARG A 11 -5.11 13.81 -4.83
CA ARG A 11 -6.41 14.07 -5.46
C ARG A 11 -6.34 15.14 -6.55
N THR A 12 -5.46 16.13 -6.42
CA THR A 12 -5.32 17.22 -7.40
C THR A 12 -4.61 16.80 -8.68
N THR A 13 -3.85 15.71 -8.65
CA THR A 13 -3.10 15.21 -9.83
C THR A 13 -3.85 14.12 -10.58
N ALA A 14 -4.96 13.62 -10.04
CA ALA A 14 -5.70 12.51 -10.61
C ALA A 14 -6.51 12.92 -11.84
N LYS A 15 -6.55 12.03 -12.84
CA LYS A 15 -7.50 12.11 -13.94
C LYS A 15 -8.93 12.03 -13.37
N LYS A 16 -9.84 12.83 -13.93
CA LYS A 16 -11.27 12.73 -13.65
C LYS A 16 -11.89 11.61 -14.48
N TYR A 17 -12.68 10.77 -13.82
CA TYR A 17 -13.45 9.70 -14.45
C TYR A 17 -14.94 10.01 -14.32
N GLU A 18 -15.68 9.80 -15.40
CA GLU A 18 -17.15 9.83 -15.36
C GLU A 18 -17.72 8.53 -14.78
N ASP A 19 -17.06 7.42 -15.09
CA ASP A 19 -17.40 6.07 -14.65
C ASP A 19 -16.60 5.71 -13.38
N LYS A 20 -17.32 5.55 -12.27
CA LYS A 20 -16.77 5.26 -10.95
C LYS A 20 -16.18 3.85 -10.83
N GLU A 21 -16.67 2.87 -11.58
CA GLU A 21 -16.10 1.53 -11.54
C GLU A 21 -14.76 1.51 -12.28
N LYS A 22 -14.67 2.20 -13.42
CA LYS A 22 -13.39 2.37 -14.14
C LYS A 22 -12.38 3.18 -13.35
N GLU A 23 -12.81 4.18 -12.57
CA GLU A 23 -11.95 4.93 -11.66
C GLU A 23 -11.30 4.01 -10.61
N LEU A 24 -12.12 3.22 -9.92
CA LEU A 24 -11.63 2.28 -8.91
C LEU A 24 -10.75 1.19 -9.53
N ALA A 25 -11.16 0.64 -10.67
CA ALA A 25 -10.37 -0.35 -11.41
C ALA A 25 -8.99 0.21 -11.80
N ASN A 26 -8.93 1.46 -12.28
CA ASN A 26 -7.67 2.13 -12.59
C ASN A 26 -6.75 2.21 -11.37
N TYR A 27 -7.28 2.62 -10.21
CA TYR A 27 -6.45 2.73 -9.01
C TYR A 27 -6.00 1.37 -8.48
N GLY A 28 -6.89 0.38 -8.43
CA GLY A 28 -6.57 -0.97 -7.97
C GLY A 28 -5.56 -1.69 -8.86
N LEU A 29 -5.71 -1.60 -10.19
CA LEU A 29 -4.75 -2.14 -11.14
C LEU A 29 -3.41 -1.39 -11.09
N GLY A 30 -3.44 -0.08 -10.85
CA GLY A 30 -2.25 0.74 -10.62
C GLY A 30 -1.41 0.22 -9.45
N VAL A 31 -2.03 -0.05 -8.29
CA VAL A 31 -1.30 -0.65 -7.13
C VAL A 31 -0.55 -1.91 -7.53
N VAL A 32 -1.18 -2.80 -8.30
CA VAL A 32 -0.58 -4.07 -8.73
C VAL A 32 0.56 -3.84 -9.72
N GLY A 33 0.40 -2.90 -10.66
CA GLY A 33 1.43 -2.54 -11.63
C GLY A 33 2.71 -2.08 -10.92
N GLU A 34 2.60 -1.07 -10.06
CA GLU A 34 3.74 -0.49 -9.35
C GLU A 34 4.38 -1.49 -8.37
N ALA A 35 3.57 -2.32 -7.71
CA ALA A 35 4.09 -3.41 -6.88
C ALA A 35 4.88 -4.45 -7.71
N GLY A 36 4.45 -4.71 -8.95
CA GLY A 36 5.17 -5.53 -9.91
C GLY A 36 6.52 -4.92 -10.30
N ASP A 37 6.58 -3.60 -10.48
CA ASP A 37 7.83 -2.90 -10.79
C ASP A 37 8.80 -2.89 -9.61
N ILE A 38 8.31 -2.74 -8.37
CA ILE A 38 9.11 -2.98 -7.16
C ILE A 38 9.71 -4.39 -7.19
N ALA A 39 8.89 -5.42 -7.45
CA ALA A 39 9.36 -6.79 -7.52
C ALA A 39 10.42 -7.00 -8.63
N GLY A 40 10.24 -6.34 -9.77
CA GLY A 40 11.20 -6.31 -10.87
C GLY A 40 12.55 -5.70 -10.47
N CYS A 41 12.54 -4.55 -9.78
CA CYS A 41 13.74 -3.90 -9.26
C CYS A 41 14.46 -4.76 -8.22
N VAL A 42 13.72 -5.38 -7.29
CA VAL A 42 14.28 -6.32 -6.30
C VAL A 42 14.94 -7.51 -6.99
N LYS A 43 14.26 -8.11 -7.98
CA LYS A 43 14.81 -9.23 -8.76
C LYS A 43 16.13 -8.85 -9.46
N LYS A 44 16.17 -7.69 -10.13
CA LYS A 44 17.38 -7.20 -10.81
C LYS A 44 18.54 -6.97 -9.82
N THR A 45 18.24 -6.40 -8.66
CA THR A 45 19.22 -6.14 -7.60
C THR A 45 19.82 -7.45 -7.07
N LEU A 46 18.98 -8.44 -6.77
CA LEU A 46 19.41 -9.69 -6.16
C LEU A 46 20.07 -10.66 -7.14
N PHE A 47 19.55 -10.77 -8.38
CA PHE A 47 19.95 -11.85 -9.30
C PHE A 47 20.78 -11.38 -10.49
N HIS A 48 20.73 -10.09 -10.84
CA HIS A 48 21.42 -9.58 -12.04
C HIS A 48 22.56 -8.60 -11.72
N LYS A 49 22.92 -8.43 -10.44
CA LYS A 49 23.94 -7.47 -9.97
C LYS A 49 23.72 -6.03 -10.49
N ASN A 50 22.46 -5.67 -10.72
CA ASN A 50 22.07 -4.36 -11.18
C ASN A 50 21.36 -3.64 -10.03
N ASP A 51 22.02 -2.66 -9.42
CA ASP A 51 21.45 -1.87 -8.33
C ASP A 51 20.25 -1.06 -8.83
N GLN A 52 19.08 -1.29 -8.24
CA GLN A 52 17.82 -0.61 -8.58
C GLN A 52 17.18 0.06 -7.35
N VAL A 53 17.97 0.43 -6.33
CA VAL A 53 17.45 1.08 -5.11
C VAL A 53 16.65 2.35 -5.43
N SER A 54 17.08 3.15 -6.42
CA SER A 54 16.33 4.33 -6.86
C SER A 54 14.95 3.96 -7.43
N GLY A 55 14.87 2.94 -8.28
CA GLY A 55 13.62 2.45 -8.85
C GLY A 55 12.69 1.86 -7.78
N ILE A 56 13.23 1.15 -6.77
CA ILE A 56 12.43 0.70 -5.63
C ILE A 56 11.80 1.90 -4.91
N ARG A 57 12.60 2.95 -4.66
CA ARG A 57 12.13 4.16 -3.96
C ARG A 57 11.05 4.90 -4.75
N GLU A 58 11.22 5.02 -6.06
CA GLU A 58 10.26 5.64 -6.98
C GLU A 58 8.94 4.89 -6.96
N ASN A 59 8.95 3.59 -7.24
CA ASN A 59 7.74 2.77 -7.33
C ASN A 59 7.01 2.64 -5.97
N ILE A 60 7.72 2.75 -4.83
CA ILE A 60 7.05 2.88 -3.52
C ILE A 60 6.18 4.16 -3.48
N GLY A 61 6.69 5.26 -4.02
CA GLY A 61 5.94 6.51 -4.13
C GLY A 61 4.68 6.35 -5.00
N ASP A 62 4.79 5.64 -6.12
CA ASP A 62 3.66 5.40 -7.02
C ASP A 62 2.61 4.46 -6.43
N VAL A 63 3.03 3.39 -5.74
CA VAL A 63 2.13 2.55 -4.93
C VAL A 63 1.38 3.41 -3.91
N MET A 64 2.09 4.28 -3.18
CA MET A 64 1.47 5.15 -2.17
C MET A 64 0.48 6.14 -2.80
N TRP A 65 0.75 6.64 -4.01
CA TRP A 65 -0.17 7.50 -4.72
C TRP A 65 -1.49 6.77 -5.04
N TYR A 66 -1.41 5.55 -5.59
CA TYR A 66 -2.61 4.75 -5.87
C TYR A 66 -3.38 4.37 -4.61
N LEU A 67 -2.71 4.03 -3.52
CA LEU A 67 -3.36 3.76 -2.22
C LEU A 67 -4.08 5.00 -1.67
N ALA A 68 -3.46 6.18 -1.77
CA ALA A 68 -4.08 7.44 -1.38
C ALA A 68 -5.30 7.76 -2.27
N MET A 69 -5.26 7.42 -3.56
CA MET A 69 -6.40 7.58 -4.46
C MET A 69 -7.55 6.62 -4.14
N ILE A 70 -7.27 5.38 -3.71
CA ILE A 70 -8.29 4.47 -3.19
C ILE A 70 -8.93 5.06 -1.92
N CYS A 71 -8.13 5.60 -1.00
CA CYS A 71 -8.67 6.29 0.18
C CYS A 71 -9.55 7.48 -0.21
N ASN A 72 -9.13 8.29 -1.19
CA ASN A 72 -9.94 9.39 -1.71
C ASN A 72 -11.25 8.93 -2.37
N TYR A 73 -11.23 7.79 -3.07
CA TYR A 73 -12.41 7.21 -3.71
C TYR A 73 -13.48 6.82 -2.70
N PHE A 74 -13.07 6.17 -1.59
CA PHE A 74 -13.97 5.74 -0.51
C PHE A 74 -14.17 6.79 0.59
N GLU A 75 -13.59 7.98 0.42
CA GLU A 75 -13.60 9.06 1.43
C GLU A 75 -12.98 8.67 2.78
N TRP A 76 -12.04 7.73 2.77
CA TRP A 76 -11.27 7.32 3.94
C TRP A 76 -10.11 8.29 4.20
N ASN A 77 -9.80 8.49 5.48
CA ASN A 77 -8.60 9.17 5.90
C ASN A 77 -7.42 8.20 5.88
N LEU A 78 -6.41 8.49 5.05
CA LEU A 78 -5.20 7.67 4.93
C LEU A 78 -4.47 7.48 6.27
N GLU A 79 -4.43 8.52 7.11
CA GLU A 79 -3.79 8.43 8.44
C GLU A 79 -4.49 7.44 9.35
N ASP A 80 -5.82 7.39 9.32
CA ASP A 80 -6.62 6.47 10.12
C ASP A 80 -6.41 5.01 9.66
N VAL A 81 -6.43 4.77 8.34
CA VAL A 81 -6.15 3.44 7.75
C VAL A 81 -4.77 2.90 8.16
N LEU A 82 -3.75 3.76 8.15
CA LEU A 82 -2.40 3.38 8.61
C LEU A 82 -2.35 3.19 10.14
N GLY A 83 -3.08 4.00 10.89
CA GLY A 83 -3.21 3.89 12.35
C GLY A 83 -3.82 2.55 12.77
N GLU A 84 -4.93 2.15 12.15
CA GLU A 84 -5.60 0.86 12.36
C GLU A 84 -4.66 -0.31 12.04
N ASN A 85 -3.89 -0.22 10.96
CA ASN A 85 -2.88 -1.22 10.62
C ASN A 85 -1.83 -1.37 11.74
N ILE A 86 -1.31 -0.25 12.26
CA ILE A 86 -0.33 -0.26 13.35
C ILE A 86 -0.92 -0.83 14.64
N GLN A 87 -2.16 -0.50 15.00
CA GLN A 87 -2.83 -1.08 16.17
C GLN A 87 -2.93 -2.60 16.05
N LYS A 88 -3.37 -3.10 14.89
CA LYS A 88 -3.45 -4.53 14.58
C LYS A 88 -2.07 -5.20 14.66
N LEU A 89 -1.03 -4.58 14.10
CA LEU A 89 0.33 -5.12 14.15
C LEU A 89 0.90 -5.14 15.57
N LYS A 90 0.65 -4.11 16.39
CA LYS A 90 1.05 -4.08 17.80
C LYS A 90 0.35 -5.15 18.63
N ALA A 91 -0.93 -5.40 18.36
CA ALA A 91 -1.67 -6.49 19.00
C ALA A 91 -1.07 -7.87 18.63
N ARG A 92 -0.67 -8.06 17.37
CA ARG A 92 -0.04 -9.30 16.90
C ARG A 92 1.41 -9.46 17.39
N TYR A 93 2.16 -8.38 17.47
CA TYR A 93 3.61 -8.37 17.74
C TYR A 93 3.95 -7.41 18.89
N PRO A 94 3.47 -7.65 20.13
CA PRO A 94 3.60 -6.70 21.23
C PRO A 94 5.05 -6.47 21.68
N LYS A 95 5.95 -7.41 21.37
CA LYS A 95 7.40 -7.32 21.64
C LYS A 95 8.23 -7.31 20.36
N GLY A 96 7.61 -6.97 19.23
CA GLY A 96 8.21 -7.11 17.90
C GLY A 96 7.96 -8.49 17.28
N PHE A 97 8.54 -8.72 16.10
CA PHE A 97 8.34 -9.94 15.33
C PHE A 97 8.90 -11.17 16.04
N THR A 98 8.11 -12.25 16.06
CA THR A 98 8.61 -13.60 16.36
C THR A 98 8.00 -14.59 15.37
N GLU A 99 8.72 -15.66 15.03
CA GLU A 99 8.19 -16.72 14.14
C GLU A 99 6.91 -17.36 14.72
N LYS A 100 6.85 -17.48 16.04
CA LYS A 100 5.69 -18.02 16.76
C LYS A 100 4.45 -17.15 16.57
N ASP A 101 4.59 -15.82 16.66
CA ASP A 101 3.48 -14.88 16.51
C ASP A 101 3.11 -14.66 15.04
N ALA A 102 4.07 -14.85 14.13
CA ALA A 102 3.84 -14.85 12.68
C ALA A 102 3.13 -16.12 12.20
N GLY A 103 3.36 -17.25 12.88
CA GLY A 103 2.72 -18.53 12.62
C GLY A 103 1.20 -18.45 12.77
N ARG A 104 0.46 -18.72 11.69
CA ARG A 104 -1.02 -18.60 11.66
C ARG A 104 -1.78 -19.77 12.29
N LYS A 105 -1.10 -20.77 12.87
CA LYS A 105 -1.67 -21.97 13.55
C LYS A 105 -2.94 -22.56 12.89
N GLY A 106 -3.06 -22.52 11.57
CA GLY A 106 -4.24 -23.01 10.83
C GLY A 106 -5.51 -22.13 10.88
N THR A 107 -5.53 -21.04 11.65
CA THR A 107 -6.66 -20.10 11.69
C THR A 107 -6.28 -18.81 10.95
N ARG A 108 -6.87 -18.60 9.77
CA ARG A 108 -6.88 -17.26 9.16
C ARG A 108 -7.81 -16.41 10.01
N VAL A 109 -7.25 -15.58 10.88
CA VAL A 109 -8.04 -14.53 11.53
C VAL A 109 -8.31 -13.47 10.46
N ASP A 110 -9.54 -13.47 9.96
CA ASP A 110 -10.06 -12.38 9.15
C ASP A 110 -10.46 -11.26 10.09
N TRP A 111 -9.72 -10.14 10.04
CA TRP A 111 -9.96 -9.00 10.93
C TRP A 111 -11.00 -8.04 10.35
N ASN A 112 -11.56 -8.35 9.18
CA ASN A 112 -12.62 -7.57 8.53
C ASN A 112 -14.00 -8.24 8.66
N GLU A 113 -14.08 -9.43 9.29
CA GLU A 113 -15.33 -10.11 9.63
C GLU A 113 -15.58 -9.92 11.15
N THR A 114 -16.25 -8.83 11.51
CA THR A 114 -16.92 -8.65 12.81
C THR A 114 -18.40 -8.42 12.58
#